data_AF-R5G8F0-F1
#
_entry.id   AF-R5G8F0-F1
#
_cell.length_a   1.000
_cell.length_b   1.000
_cell.length_c   1.000
_cell.angle_alpha   90.00
_cell.angle_beta   90.00
_cell.angle_gamma   90.00
#
_symmetry.space_group_name_H-M   'P 1'
#
loop_
_entity.id
_entity.type
_entity.pdbx_description
1 polymer ?
#
loop_
_entity_poly.entity_id
_entity_poly.type
_entity_poly.pdbx_seq_one_letter_code
_entity_poly.pdbx_strand_id
1 'polypeptide(L)'
;MAVSKIRKISSYSLLALAILTIIVTIAFFAGGYIDPNAAKPEPKFTNAIFYLMYCALGVTLLAMIGFAIVGFASNLKDPKRRRASLTGLVSFIAIIVLLVITYAIGSTDPVSLSLDFQKYNTDFYLKFADMWLYSIYVVLGINILALIVFAIKGALRSKK
;
A
#
# COMPACT_ATOMS: atom_id res chain seq x y z
N MET A 1 18.99 -26.03 15.17
CA MET A 1 19.86 -24.87 15.52
C MET A 1 19.66 -23.61 14.66
N ALA A 2 19.05 -23.68 13.46
CA ALA A 2 18.76 -22.47 12.65
C ALA A 2 17.63 -21.60 13.21
N VAL A 3 16.62 -22.22 13.85
CA VAL A 3 15.44 -21.54 14.41
C VAL A 3 15.81 -20.54 15.52
N SER A 4 16.82 -20.85 16.35
CA SER A 4 17.24 -19.94 17.43
C SER A 4 17.97 -18.70 16.91
N LYS A 5 18.72 -18.80 15.81
CA LYS A 5 19.39 -17.65 15.19
C LYS A 5 18.40 -16.72 14.49
N ILE A 6 17.47 -17.28 13.71
CA ILE A 6 16.42 -16.51 13.03
C ILE A 6 15.53 -15.79 14.06
N ARG A 7 15.12 -16.50 15.12
CA ARG A 7 14.31 -15.92 16.20
C ARG A 7 15.03 -14.75 16.89
N LYS A 8 16.33 -14.88 17.14
CA LYS A 8 17.13 -13.81 17.74
C LYS A 8 17.23 -12.60 16.81
N ILE A 9 17.56 -12.79 15.53
CA ILE A 9 17.68 -11.69 14.56
C ILE A 9 16.35 -10.92 14.44
N SER A 10 15.24 -11.64 14.29
CA SER A 10 13.90 -11.02 14.22
C SER A 10 13.52 -10.33 15.53
N SER A 11 13.86 -10.90 16.68
CA SER A 11 13.56 -10.29 17.98
C SER A 11 14.38 -9.02 18.23
N TYR A 12 15.67 -9.01 17.85
CA TYR A 12 16.53 -7.84 18.02
C TYR A 12 16.16 -6.72 17.06
N SER A 13 15.84 -7.03 15.80
CA SER A 13 15.40 -6.00 14.85
C SER A 13 14.09 -5.36 15.29
N LEU A 14 13.11 -6.16 15.74
CA LEU A 14 11.84 -5.65 16.25
C LEU A 14 12.03 -4.80 17.51
N LEU A 15 12.86 -5.26 18.45
CA LEU A 15 13.13 -4.52 19.68
C LEU A 15 13.86 -3.19 19.40
N ALA A 16 14.83 -3.17 18.49
CA ALA A 16 15.53 -1.95 18.09
C ALA A 16 14.57 -0.92 17.44
N LEU A 17 13.70 -1.38 16.53
CA LEU A 17 12.66 -0.54 15.92
C LEU A 17 11.66 -0.03 16.96
N ALA A 18 11.23 -0.88 17.89
CA ALA A 18 10.31 -0.49 18.96
C ALA A 18 10.92 0.58 19.87
N ILE A 19 12.17 0.41 20.30
CA ILE A 19 12.86 1.43 21.11
C ILE A 19 13.00 2.74 20.33
N LEU A 20 13.41 2.67 19.07
CA LEU A 20 13.56 3.86 18.23
C LEU A 20 12.23 4.62 18.07
N THR A 21 11.14 3.91 17.81
CA THR A 21 9.80 4.52 17.72
C THR A 21 9.39 5.19 19.02
N ILE A 22 9.58 4.52 20.17
CA ILE A 22 9.28 5.10 21.49
C ILE A 22 10.08 6.38 21.73
N ILE A 23 11.39 6.38 21.44
CA ILE A 23 12.24 7.57 21.62
C ILE A 23 11.74 8.75 20.79
N VAL A 24 11.46 8.52 19.50
CA VAL A 24 11.00 9.57 18.58
C VAL A 24 9.60 10.06 18.96
N THR A 25 8.71 9.18 19.41
CA THR A 25 7.37 9.55 19.89
C THR A 25 7.44 10.37 21.18
N ILE A 26 8.30 9.99 22.13
CA ILE A 26 8.53 10.79 23.35
C ILE A 26 9.08 12.16 22.99
N ALA A 27 10.07 12.23 22.08
CA ALA A 27 10.61 13.50 21.61
C ALA A 27 9.53 14.38 20.97
N PHE A 28 8.61 13.81 20.19
CA PHE A 28 7.50 14.53 19.59
C PHE A 28 6.53 15.14 20.61
N PHE A 29 6.07 14.37 21.59
CA PHE A 29 5.09 14.85 22.57
C PHE A 29 5.72 15.71 23.68
N ALA A 30 6.96 15.41 24.10
CA ALA A 30 7.63 16.10 25.20
C ALA A 30 8.61 17.20 24.74
N GLY A 31 8.88 17.31 23.43
CA GLY A 31 9.91 18.20 22.89
C GLY A 31 9.50 19.66 22.72
N GLY A 32 8.25 20.01 23.00
CA GLY A 32 7.70 21.36 22.88
C GLY A 32 7.44 21.82 21.44
N TYR A 33 7.12 23.10 21.29
CA TYR A 33 6.69 23.73 20.02
C TYR A 33 7.74 24.68 19.46
N ILE A 34 7.84 24.79 18.13
CA ILE A 34 8.80 25.68 17.46
C ILE A 34 8.45 27.15 17.74
N ASP A 35 7.18 27.50 17.59
CA ASP A 35 6.60 28.78 17.99
C ASP A 35 5.35 28.54 18.84
N PRO A 36 5.42 28.75 20.17
CA PRO A 36 4.28 28.59 21.07
C PRO A 36 3.15 29.62 20.85
N ASN A 37 3.40 30.75 20.18
CA ASN A 37 2.44 31.84 20.01
C ASN A 37 1.72 31.82 18.64
N ALA A 38 2.09 30.89 17.76
CA ALA A 38 1.43 30.72 16.48
C ALA A 38 -0.02 30.24 16.65
N ALA A 39 -0.92 30.64 15.76
CA ALA A 39 -2.33 30.22 15.77
C ALA A 39 -2.50 28.68 15.68
N LYS A 40 -1.49 27.97 15.18
CA LYS A 40 -1.36 26.51 15.18
C LYS A 40 0.08 26.15 15.59
N PRO A 41 0.36 25.91 16.88
CA PRO A 41 1.72 25.62 17.33
C PRO A 41 2.16 24.23 16.84
N GLU A 42 3.26 24.18 16.12
CA GLU A 42 3.80 22.94 15.54
C GLU A 42 4.83 22.29 16.48
N PRO A 43 4.70 20.98 16.80
CA PRO A 43 5.69 20.28 17.60
C PRO A 43 7.07 20.26 16.93
N LYS A 44 8.14 20.51 17.70
CA LYS A 44 9.52 20.63 17.16
C LYS A 44 9.99 19.38 16.41
N PHE A 45 9.58 18.19 16.88
CA PHE A 45 10.03 16.91 16.33
C PHE A 45 9.05 16.30 15.33
N THR A 46 8.13 17.10 14.76
CA THR A 46 7.21 16.64 13.71
C THR A 46 7.96 16.01 12.52
N ASN A 47 9.05 16.65 12.09
CA ASN A 47 9.89 16.13 11.01
C ASN A 47 10.56 14.79 11.36
N ALA A 48 10.92 14.59 12.63
CA ALA A 48 11.57 13.34 13.07
C ALA A 48 10.62 12.14 12.97
N ILE A 49 9.34 12.30 13.34
CA ILE A 49 8.32 11.27 13.13
C ILE A 49 8.14 10.97 11.63
N PHE A 50 8.06 12.02 10.80
CA PHE A 50 7.88 11.82 9.37
C PHE A 50 9.05 11.07 8.73
N TYR A 51 10.29 11.41 9.07
CA TYR A 51 11.45 10.68 8.55
C TYR A 51 11.50 9.23 9.01
N LEU A 52 11.14 8.95 10.27
CA LEU A 52 11.04 7.58 10.76
C LEU A 52 9.99 6.78 9.98
N MET A 53 8.83 7.38 9.71
CA MET A 53 7.75 6.75 8.97
C MET A 53 8.10 6.53 7.50
N TYR A 54 8.70 7.53 6.83
CA TYR A 54 9.16 7.38 5.45
C TYR A 54 10.28 6.36 5.31
N CYS A 55 11.23 6.31 6.25
CA CYS A 55 12.28 5.31 6.26
C CYS A 55 11.72 3.90 6.47
N ALA A 56 10.82 3.73 7.45
CA ALA A 56 10.16 2.45 7.69
C ALA A 56 9.34 1.98 6.48
N LEU A 57 8.58 2.88 5.86
CA LEU A 57 7.87 2.59 4.61
C LEU A 57 8.82 2.23 3.47
N GLY A 58 9.91 2.97 3.30
CA GLY A 58 10.91 2.70 2.25
C GLY A 58 11.56 1.33 2.42
N VAL A 59 12.04 1.01 3.63
CA VAL A 59 12.68 -0.29 3.92
C VAL A 59 11.68 -1.44 3.73
N THR A 60 10.44 -1.28 4.21
CA THR A 60 9.42 -2.33 4.05
C THR A 60 9.01 -2.52 2.60
N LEU A 61 8.88 -1.45 1.81
CA LEU A 61 8.60 -1.52 0.38
C LEU A 61 9.73 -2.26 -0.36
N LEU A 62 10.99 -1.91 -0.09
CA LEU A 62 12.15 -2.56 -0.71
C LEU A 62 12.22 -4.05 -0.33
N ALA A 63 11.99 -4.38 0.95
CA ALA A 63 11.94 -5.77 1.39
C ALA A 63 10.79 -6.54 0.73
N MET A 64 9.60 -5.93 0.63
CA MET A 64 8.43 -6.52 -0.03
C MET A 64 8.75 -6.83 -1.50
N ILE A 65 9.32 -5.88 -2.24
CA ILE A 65 9.71 -6.07 -3.64
C ILE A 65 10.78 -7.17 -3.75
N GLY A 66 11.81 -7.14 -2.90
CA GLY A 66 12.86 -8.15 -2.88
C GLY A 66 12.32 -9.57 -2.63
N PHE A 67 11.47 -9.73 -1.62
CA PHE A 67 10.82 -11.02 -1.33
C PHE A 67 9.85 -11.45 -2.43
N ALA A 68 9.13 -10.51 -3.06
CA ALA A 68 8.27 -10.83 -4.20
C ALA A 68 9.07 -11.37 -5.38
N ILE A 69 10.22 -10.76 -5.72
CA ILE A 69 11.09 -11.23 -6.81
C ILE A 69 11.69 -12.60 -6.49
N VAL A 70 12.23 -12.79 -5.28
CA VAL A 70 12.80 -14.09 -4.86
C VAL A 70 11.72 -15.18 -4.82
N GLY A 71 10.53 -14.85 -4.31
CA GLY A 71 9.39 -15.75 -4.27
C GLY A 71 8.86 -16.10 -5.66
N PHE A 72 8.84 -15.14 -6.59
CA PHE A 72 8.47 -15.40 -7.98
C PHE A 72 9.50 -16.29 -8.68
N ALA A 73 10.79 -15.99 -8.53
CA ALA A 73 11.87 -16.78 -9.12
C ALA A 73 11.90 -18.23 -8.61
N SER A 74 11.63 -18.46 -7.32
CA SER A 74 11.52 -19.81 -6.77
C SER A 74 10.29 -20.56 -7.31
N ASN A 75 9.13 -19.90 -7.39
CA ASN A 75 7.90 -20.50 -7.94
C ASN A 75 8.00 -20.85 -9.43
N LEU A 76 8.83 -20.14 -10.21
CA LEU A 76 9.10 -20.49 -11.62
C LEU A 76 9.94 -21.77 -11.77
N LYS A 77 10.85 -22.05 -10.82
CA LYS A 77 11.67 -23.26 -10.83
C LYS A 77 10.82 -24.51 -10.60
N ASP A 78 9.80 -24.42 -9.75
CA ASP A 78 8.89 -25.53 -9.45
C ASP A 78 7.85 -25.77 -10.56
N PRO A 79 7.88 -26.89 -11.30
CA PRO A 79 6.98 -27.13 -12.44
C PRO A 79 5.50 -27.20 -12.04
N LYS A 80 5.20 -27.58 -10.79
CA LYS A 80 3.83 -27.60 -10.23
C LYS A 80 3.28 -26.20 -9.95
N ARG A 81 4.14 -25.25 -9.57
CA ARG A 81 3.77 -23.88 -9.17
C ARG A 81 3.92 -22.87 -10.29
N ARG A 82 4.69 -23.19 -11.33
CA ARG A 82 4.95 -22.35 -12.49
C ARG A 82 3.68 -21.83 -13.17
N ARG A 83 2.67 -22.69 -13.39
CA ARG A 83 1.40 -22.29 -14.01
C ARG A 83 0.66 -21.25 -13.17
N ALA A 84 0.56 -21.48 -11.85
CA ALA A 84 -0.08 -20.55 -10.92
C ALA A 84 0.68 -19.21 -10.81
N SER A 85 2.01 -19.26 -10.85
CA SER A 85 2.86 -18.07 -10.86
C SER A 85 2.69 -17.23 -12.12
N LEU A 86 2.60 -17.86 -13.28
CA LEU A 86 2.35 -17.21 -14.57
C LEU A 86 0.96 -16.56 -14.60
N THR A 87 -0.09 -17.26 -14.13
CA THR A 87 -1.43 -16.67 -14.03
C THR A 87 -1.47 -15.48 -13.05
N GLY A 88 -0.70 -15.54 -11.96
CA GLY A 88 -0.53 -14.42 -11.04
C GLY A 88 0.12 -13.20 -11.72
N LEU A 89 1.14 -13.42 -12.55
CA LEU A 89 1.77 -12.34 -13.33
C LEU A 89 0.79 -11.71 -14.34
N VAL A 90 -0.01 -12.53 -15.03
CA VAL A 90 -1.07 -12.02 -15.92
C VAL A 90 -2.06 -11.15 -15.16
N SER A 91 -2.49 -11.59 -13.98
CA SER A 91 -3.39 -10.79 -13.14
C SER A 91 -2.74 -9.48 -12.69
N PHE A 92 -1.45 -9.49 -12.35
CA PHE A 92 -0.72 -8.28 -11.98
C PHE A 92 -0.63 -7.28 -13.13
N ILE A 93 -0.31 -7.76 -14.34
CA ILE A 93 -0.29 -6.93 -15.55
C ILE A 93 -1.69 -6.38 -15.85
N ALA A 94 -2.74 -7.18 -15.70
CA ALA A 94 -4.12 -6.73 -15.90
C ALA A 94 -4.50 -5.58 -14.95
N ILE A 95 -4.05 -5.63 -13.69
CA ILE A 95 -4.25 -4.52 -12.73
C ILE A 95 -3.50 -3.27 -13.18
N ILE A 96 -2.24 -3.40 -13.63
CA ILE A 96 -1.46 -2.25 -14.14
C ILE A 96 -2.18 -1.61 -15.34
N VAL A 97 -2.63 -2.43 -16.29
CA VAL A 97 -3.37 -1.95 -17.47
C VAL A 97 -4.65 -1.22 -17.06
N LEU A 98 -5.40 -1.78 -16.09
CA LEU A 98 -6.59 -1.12 -15.54
C LEU A 98 -6.24 0.26 -14.94
N LEU A 99 -5.15 0.37 -14.17
CA LEU A 99 -4.70 1.62 -13.58
C LEU A 99 -4.33 2.65 -14.66
N VAL A 100 -3.63 2.24 -15.73
CA VAL A 100 -3.28 3.15 -16.83
C VAL A 100 -4.54 3.65 -17.55
N ILE A 101 -5.50 2.77 -17.81
CA ILE A 101 -6.76 3.14 -18.48
C ILE A 101 -7.58 4.10 -17.60
N THR A 102 -7.72 3.79 -16.32
CA THR A 102 -8.50 4.61 -15.38
C THR A 102 -7.85 5.97 -15.13
N TYR A 103 -6.52 6.06 -15.14
CA TYR A 103 -5.81 7.34 -15.12
C TYR A 103 -6.03 8.15 -16.41
N ALA A 104 -6.02 7.49 -17.57
CA ALA A 104 -6.23 8.17 -18.85
C ALA A 104 -7.64 8.77 -18.99
N ILE A 105 -8.66 8.13 -18.39
CA ILE A 105 -10.06 8.56 -18.40
C ILE A 105 -10.37 9.53 -17.24
N GLY A 106 -9.47 9.67 -16.26
CA GLY A 106 -9.64 10.57 -15.11
C GLY A 106 -9.89 12.03 -15.53
N SER A 107 -10.76 12.71 -14.79
CA SER A 107 -11.11 14.11 -15.05
C SER A 107 -9.98 15.05 -14.63
N THR A 108 -9.88 16.18 -15.33
CA THR A 108 -9.03 17.32 -14.98
C THR A 108 -9.83 18.48 -14.38
N ASP A 109 -11.13 18.31 -14.20
CA ASP A 109 -11.99 19.40 -13.75
C ASP A 109 -11.65 19.77 -12.29
N PRO A 110 -11.33 21.05 -12.02
CA PRO A 110 -10.97 21.47 -10.67
C PRO A 110 -12.12 21.26 -9.70
N VAL A 111 -11.81 20.65 -8.55
CA VAL A 111 -12.80 20.41 -7.49
C VAL A 111 -12.76 21.56 -6.48
N SER A 112 -13.89 21.92 -5.90
CA SER A 112 -13.96 22.93 -4.84
C SER A 112 -13.32 22.39 -3.54
N LEU A 113 -12.01 22.59 -3.40
CA LEU A 113 -11.21 22.21 -2.23
C LEU A 113 -11.06 23.40 -1.26
N SER A 114 -10.80 23.11 0.03
CA SER A 114 -10.47 24.17 1.00
C SER A 114 -9.13 24.84 0.66
N LEU A 115 -8.92 26.07 1.15
CA LEU A 115 -7.74 26.91 0.86
C LEU A 115 -6.40 26.16 1.01
N ASP A 116 -6.28 25.29 2.01
CA ASP A 116 -5.05 24.52 2.28
C ASP A 116 -4.77 23.40 1.25
N PHE A 117 -5.82 22.87 0.60
CA PHE A 117 -5.73 21.77 -0.36
C PHE A 117 -5.76 22.22 -1.83
N GLN A 118 -6.01 23.50 -2.10
CA GLN A 118 -6.00 24.05 -3.47
C GLN A 118 -4.68 23.82 -4.19
N LYS A 119 -3.55 23.73 -3.48
CA LYS A 119 -2.23 23.39 -4.06
C LYS A 119 -2.16 21.99 -4.70
N TYR A 120 -3.05 21.09 -4.30
CA TYR A 120 -3.17 19.73 -4.86
C TYR A 120 -4.27 19.63 -5.92
N ASN A 121 -4.93 20.74 -6.27
CA ASN A 121 -5.94 20.81 -7.33
C ASN A 121 -5.27 20.91 -8.71
N THR A 122 -4.35 19.99 -8.99
CA THR A 122 -3.65 19.92 -10.28
C THR A 122 -4.10 18.66 -11.01
N ASP A 123 -4.04 18.71 -12.35
CA ASP A 123 -4.44 17.62 -13.24
C ASP A 123 -3.88 16.26 -12.83
N PHE A 124 -2.63 16.24 -12.35
CA PHE A 124 -1.99 15.01 -11.90
C PHE A 124 -2.68 14.38 -10.69
N TYR A 125 -2.93 15.17 -9.63
CA TYR A 125 -3.54 14.65 -8.41
C TYR A 125 -5.01 14.31 -8.60
N LEU A 126 -5.73 15.07 -9.42
CA LEU A 126 -7.12 14.80 -9.78
C LEU A 126 -7.24 13.46 -10.52
N LYS A 127 -6.46 13.27 -11.60
CA LYS A 127 -6.42 12.00 -12.32
C LYS A 127 -5.93 10.83 -11.47
N PHE A 128 -4.98 11.08 -10.57
CA PHE A 128 -4.50 10.05 -9.65
C PHE A 128 -5.61 9.61 -8.69
N ALA A 129 -6.38 10.53 -8.14
CA ALA A 129 -7.53 10.20 -7.29
C ALA A 129 -8.61 9.42 -8.06
N ASP A 130 -8.96 9.88 -9.26
CA ASP A 130 -9.93 9.22 -10.13
C ASP A 130 -9.48 7.82 -10.56
N MET A 131 -8.19 7.63 -10.86
CA MET A 131 -7.60 6.33 -11.17
C MET A 131 -7.92 5.31 -10.07
N TRP A 132 -7.73 5.67 -8.80
CA TRP A 132 -8.02 4.79 -7.68
C TRP A 132 -9.51 4.51 -7.55
N LEU A 133 -10.36 5.54 -7.63
CA LEU A 133 -11.81 5.39 -7.51
C LEU A 133 -12.38 4.49 -8.60
N TYR A 134 -12.06 4.77 -9.87
CA TYR A 134 -12.54 3.97 -10.99
C TYR A 134 -12.02 2.54 -10.93
N SER A 135 -10.76 2.33 -10.54
CA SER A 135 -10.21 0.98 -10.37
C SER A 135 -10.94 0.18 -9.29
N ILE A 136 -11.27 0.82 -8.16
CA ILE A 136 -12.04 0.19 -7.08
C ILE A 136 -13.43 -0.20 -7.59
N TYR A 137 -14.12 0.70 -8.29
CA TYR A 137 -15.47 0.42 -8.81
C TYR A 137 -15.47 -0.73 -9.83
N VAL A 138 -14.49 -0.76 -10.74
CA VAL A 138 -14.37 -1.85 -11.72
C VAL A 138 -14.11 -3.19 -11.03
N VAL A 139 -13.14 -3.25 -10.11
CA VAL A 139 -12.81 -4.50 -9.39
C VAL A 139 -13.99 -4.95 -8.51
N LEU A 140 -14.67 -4.03 -7.86
CA LEU A 140 -15.87 -4.33 -7.07
C LEU A 140 -17.00 -4.89 -7.94
N GLY A 141 -17.26 -4.29 -9.10
CA GLY A 141 -18.25 -4.79 -10.07
C GLY A 141 -17.93 -6.20 -10.57
N ILE A 142 -16.67 -6.46 -10.91
CA ILE A 142 -16.19 -7.79 -11.32
C ILE A 142 -16.40 -8.81 -10.18
N ASN A 143 -16.08 -8.44 -8.94
CA ASN A 143 -16.25 -9.32 -7.78
C ASN A 143 -17.72 -9.67 -7.51
N ILE A 144 -18.63 -8.70 -7.60
CA ILE A 144 -20.07 -8.94 -7.45
C ILE A 144 -20.56 -9.88 -8.55
N LEU A 145 -20.20 -9.62 -9.81
CA LEU A 145 -20.60 -10.46 -10.94
C LEU A 145 -20.06 -11.90 -10.78
N ALA A 146 -18.79 -12.03 -10.37
CA ALA A 146 -18.20 -13.33 -10.10
C ALA A 146 -18.98 -14.09 -9.03
N LEU A 147 -19.32 -13.43 -7.92
CA LEU A 147 -20.09 -14.02 -6.82
C LEU A 147 -21.44 -14.56 -7.31
N ILE A 148 -22.18 -13.79 -8.12
CA ILE A 148 -23.45 -14.21 -8.71
C ILE A 148 -23.27 -15.43 -9.61
N VAL A 149 -22.29 -15.41 -10.51
CA VAL A 149 -22.02 -16.54 -11.42
C VAL A 149 -21.64 -17.80 -10.64
N PHE A 150 -20.83 -17.67 -9.59
CA PHE A 150 -20.46 -18.80 -8.73
C PHE A 150 -21.66 -19.34 -7.94
N ALA A 151 -22.53 -18.48 -7.42
CA ALA A 151 -23.74 -18.89 -6.74
C ALA A 151 -24.68 -19.70 -7.67
N ILE A 152 -24.89 -19.23 -8.91
CA ILE A 152 -25.69 -19.93 -9.92
C ILE A 152 -25.06 -21.29 -10.27
N LYS A 153 -23.75 -21.33 -10.54
CA LYS A 153 -23.04 -22.59 -10.85
C LYS A 153 -23.09 -23.58 -9.68
N GLY A 154 -22.97 -23.10 -8.44
CA GLY A 154 -23.10 -23.91 -7.24
C GLY A 154 -24.49 -24.53 -7.10
N ALA A 155 -25.53 -23.72 -7.29
CA ALA A 155 -26.92 -24.19 -7.26
C ALA A 155 -27.21 -25.24 -8.36
N LEU A 156 -26.68 -25.05 -9.56
CA LEU A 156 -26.82 -26.01 -10.67
C LEU A 156 -26.07 -27.32 -10.42
N ARG A 157 -24.91 -27.28 -9.76
CA ARG A 157 -24.11 -28.47 -9.44
C ARG A 157 -24.70 -29.29 -8.30
N SER A 158 -25.40 -28.67 -7.36
CA SER A 158 -26.11 -29.36 -6.27
C SER A 158 -27.34 -30.16 -6.74
N LYS A 159 -27.83 -29.93 -7.96
CA LYS A 159 -28.99 -30.64 -8.54
C LYS A 159 -28.62 -31.87 -9.40
N LYS A 160 -27.32 -32.12 -9.62
CA LYS A 160 -26.81 -33.34 -10.27
C LYS A 160 -26.22 -34.27 -9.22
#